data_AF-A0A521WXS3-F1
#
_entry.id   AF-A0A521WXS3-F1
#
_cell.length_a   1.000
_cell.length_b   1.000
_cell.length_c   1.000
_cell.angle_alpha   90.00
_cell.angle_beta   90.00
_cell.angle_gamma   90.00
#
_symmetry.space_group_name_H-M   'P 1'
#
loop_
_entity.id
_entity.type
_entity.pdbx_description
1 polymer ?
#
loop_
_entity_poly.entity_id
_entity_poly.type
_entity_poly.pdbx_seq_one_letter_code
_entity_poly.pdbx_strand_id
1 'polypeptide(L)' 'MTDHNLTDTLINEISNLPITEQRLVLEFARSFHLSIQKGVSGDEMSKRSYGFQEQDLIEMEQAILEGCEEIEHNEW' A
#
# COMPACT_ATOMS: atom_id res chain seq x y z
N MET A 1 17.07 -7.89 -29.50
CA MET A 1 18.31 -7.21 -29.11
C MET A 1 18.69 -7.75 -27.75
N THR A 2 19.91 -8.26 -27.68
CA THR A 2 20.42 -9.18 -26.68
C THR A 2 20.49 -8.56 -25.28
N ASP A 3 19.98 -9.31 -24.30
CA ASP A 3 19.99 -9.12 -22.83
C ASP A 3 21.40 -9.04 -22.20
N HIS A 4 22.43 -8.84 -23.02
CA HIS A 4 23.84 -8.96 -22.67
C HIS A 4 24.45 -7.68 -22.10
N ASN A 5 23.64 -6.81 -21.51
CA ASN A 5 24.19 -5.66 -20.80
C ASN A 5 23.32 -5.14 -19.66
N LEU A 6 22.17 -5.73 -19.34
CA LEU A 6 21.38 -5.18 -18.22
C LEU A 6 22.09 -5.41 -16.89
N THR A 7 22.56 -6.64 -16.65
CA THR A 7 23.30 -6.99 -15.44
C THR A 7 24.61 -6.22 -15.33
N ASP A 8 25.36 -6.11 -16.42
CA ASP A 8 26.65 -5.41 -16.41
C ASP A 8 26.48 -3.90 -16.22
N THR A 9 25.46 -3.29 -16.86
CA THR A 9 25.09 -1.89 -16.62
C THR A 9 24.66 -1.69 -15.16
N LEU A 10 23.84 -2.58 -14.60
CA LEU A 10 23.43 -2.50 -13.19
C LEU A 10 24.63 -2.57 -12.25
N ILE A 11 25.56 -3.50 -12.48
CA ILE A 11 26.78 -3.61 -11.68
C ILE A 11 27.60 -2.33 -11.79
N ASN A 12 27.78 -1.79 -13.00
CA ASN A 12 28.53 -0.56 -13.23
C ASN A 12 27.91 0.64 -12.50
N GLU A 13 26.60 0.86 -12.66
CA GLU A 13 25.90 1.98 -12.02
C GLU A 13 25.91 1.87 -10.50
N ILE A 14 25.62 0.69 -9.95
CA ILE A 14 25.63 0.47 -8.49
C ILE A 14 27.04 0.64 -7.93
N SER A 15 28.07 0.16 -8.63
CA SER A 15 29.47 0.27 -8.18
C SER A 15 29.96 1.71 -8.10
N ASN A 16 29.36 2.63 -8.86
CA ASN A 16 29.69 4.06 -8.83
C ASN A 16 29.01 4.82 -7.68
N LEU A 17 28.06 4.21 -6.97
CA LEU A 17 27.41 4.82 -5.82
C LEU A 17 28.31 4.76 -4.57
N PRO A 18 28.19 5.70 -3.61
CA PRO A 18 28.82 5.53 -2.32
C PRO A 18 28.22 4.34 -1.56
N ILE A 19 29.00 3.79 -0.61
CA ILE A 19 28.67 2.53 0.06
C ILE A 19 27.32 2.53 0.78
N THR A 20 26.89 3.70 1.28
CA THR A 20 25.61 3.86 1.97
C THR A 20 24.44 3.66 1.00
N GLU A 21 24.55 4.23 -0.19
CA GLU A 21 23.56 4.14 -1.27
C GLU A 21 23.55 2.74 -1.89
N GLN A 22 24.72 2.10 -2.05
CA GLN A 22 24.79 0.69 -2.45
C GLN A 22 24.00 -0.22 -1.49
N ARG A 23 24.13 0.02 -0.18
CA ARG A 23 23.39 -0.72 0.84
C ARG A 23 21.88 -0.51 0.71
N LEU A 24 21.44 0.73 0.46
CA LEU A 24 20.02 1.03 0.25
C LEU A 24 19.46 0.32 -0.99
N VAL A 25 20.21 0.30 -2.09
CA VAL A 25 19.80 -0.41 -3.32
C VAL A 25 19.68 -1.92 -3.04
N LEU A 26 20.62 -2.50 -2.31
CA LEU A 26 20.58 -3.91 -1.91
C LEU A 26 19.37 -4.24 -1.02
N GLU A 27 19.09 -3.40 -0.02
CA GLU A 27 17.93 -3.55 0.86
C GLU A 27 16.62 -3.44 0.08
N PHE A 28 16.52 -2.48 -0.84
CA PHE A 28 15.37 -2.35 -1.72
C PHE A 28 15.18 -3.59 -2.59
N ALA A 29 16.21 -4.07 -3.30
CA ALA A 29 16.12 -5.25 -4.16
C ALA A 29 15.70 -6.50 -3.38
N ARG A 30 16.20 -6.66 -2.15
CA ARG A 30 15.78 -7.73 -1.23
C ARG A 30 14.31 -7.59 -0.85
N SER A 31 13.88 -6.38 -0.47
CA SER A 31 12.48 -6.13 -0.13
C SER A 31 11.56 -6.44 -1.31
N PHE A 32 11.95 -6.09 -2.54
CA PHE A 32 11.19 -6.36 -3.74
C PHE A 32 11.04 -7.86 -4.02
N HIS A 33 12.11 -8.63 -3.82
CA HIS A 33 12.07 -10.10 -3.95
C HIS A 33 11.21 -10.77 -2.86
N LEU A 34 11.20 -10.21 -1.65
CA LEU A 34 10.37 -10.70 -0.55
C LEU A 34 8.91 -10.23 -0.69
N SER A 35 8.69 -9.06 -1.29
CA SER A 35 7.39 -8.45 -1.54
C SER A 35 6.74 -8.95 -2.82
N ILE A 36 6.96 -10.22 -3.21
CA ILE A 36 6.14 -10.90 -4.22
C ILE A 36 4.69 -11.10 -3.70
N GLN A 37 4.15 -10.15 -2.93
CA GLN A 37 2.75 -9.81 -3.05
C GLN A 37 2.59 -9.14 -4.41
N LYS A 38 2.26 -9.95 -5.42
CA LYS A 38 1.69 -9.42 -6.65
C LYS A 38 0.51 -8.55 -6.24
N GLY A 39 0.49 -7.30 -6.70
CA GLY A 39 -0.72 -6.49 -6.62
C GLY A 39 -1.88 -7.33 -7.12
N VAL A 40 -2.94 -7.45 -6.32
CA VAL A 40 -4.12 -8.18 -6.73
C VAL A 40 -4.85 -7.36 -7.80
N SER A 41 -5.50 -8.03 -8.74
CA SER A 41 -6.30 -7.31 -9.73
C SER A 41 -7.38 -6.46 -9.04
N GLY A 42 -7.87 -5.37 -9.67
CA GLY A 42 -8.93 -4.55 -9.06
C GLY A 42 -10.19 -5.35 -8.70
N ASP A 43 -10.48 -6.41 -9.46
CA ASP A 43 -11.56 -7.37 -9.17
C ASP A 43 -11.26 -8.26 -7.95
N GLU A 44 -10.02 -8.72 -7.79
CA GLU A 44 -9.61 -9.42 -6.58
C GLU A 44 -9.51 -8.48 -5.38
N MET A 45 -9.16 -7.21 -5.60
CA MET A 45 -9.11 -6.18 -4.57
C MET A 45 -10.52 -5.83 -4.08
N SER A 46 -11.53 -5.76 -4.96
CA SER A 46 -12.92 -5.53 -4.54
C SER A 46 -13.46 -6.72 -3.74
N LYS A 47 -13.11 -7.95 -4.15
CA LYS A 47 -13.45 -9.19 -3.42
C LYS A 47 -12.69 -9.35 -2.10
N ARG A 48 -11.47 -8.82 -2.03
CA ARG A 48 -10.62 -8.77 -0.82
C ARG A 48 -10.78 -7.48 -0.04
N SER A 49 -11.63 -6.55 -0.48
CA SER A 49 -11.91 -5.39 0.34
C SER A 49 -12.39 -5.99 1.64
N TYR A 50 -11.64 -5.73 2.70
CA TYR A 50 -12.06 -5.97 4.06
C TYR A 50 -13.21 -4.99 4.27
N GLY A 51 -14.33 -5.30 3.61
CA GLY A 51 -15.59 -4.63 3.82
C GLY A 51 -15.89 -4.82 5.29
N PHE A 52 -16.34 -3.74 5.91
CA PHE A 52 -16.94 -3.75 7.22
C PHE A 52 -17.76 -5.03 7.37
N GLN A 53 -17.43 -5.81 8.40
CA GLN A 53 -18.28 -6.94 8.76
C GLN A 53 -19.67 -6.39 9.03
N GLU A 54 -20.71 -7.21 8.85
CA GLU A 54 -22.10 -6.78 9.11
C GLU A 54 -22.25 -6.14 10.50
N GLN A 55 -21.50 -6.64 11.48
CA GLN A 55 -21.41 -6.07 12.81
C GLN A 55 -20.85 -4.64 12.83
N ASP A 56 -19.78 -4.36 12.08
CA ASP A 56 -19.20 -3.01 11.99
C ASP A 56 -20.21 -2.02 11.36
N LEU A 57 -21.03 -2.51 10.40
CA LEU A 57 -22.09 -1.71 9.78
C LEU A 57 -23.23 -1.40 10.76
N ILE A 58 -23.64 -2.37 11.57
CA ILE A 58 -24.67 -2.19 12.60
C ILE A 58 -24.19 -1.21 13.67
N GLU A 59 -22.93 -1.33 14.11
CA GLU A 59 -22.35 -0.41 15.09
C GLU A 59 -22.25 1.01 14.56
N MET A 60 -21.88 1.18 13.28
CA MET A 60 -21.92 2.50 12.64
C MET A 60 -23.33 3.06 12.53
N GLU A 61 -24.32 2.25 12.16
CA GLU A 61 -25.73 2.67 12.09
C GLU A 61 -26.24 3.10 13.47
N GLN A 62 -25.95 2.34 14.53
CA GLN A 62 -26.30 2.70 15.90
C GLN A 62 -25.62 3.99 16.33
N ALA A 63 -24.33 4.16 16.06
CA ALA A 63 -23.61 5.39 16.41
C ALA A 63 -24.17 6.64 15.69
N ILE A 64 -24.65 6.49 14.44
CA ILE A 64 -25.33 7.58 13.71
C ILE A 64 -26.68 7.91 14.36
N LEU A 65 -27.46 6.91 14.74
CA LEU A 65 -28.77 7.10 15.36
C LEU A 65 -28.67 7.66 16.79
N GLU A 66 -27.67 7.21 17.55
CA GLU A 66 -27.40 7.63 18.93
C GLU A 66 -26.69 8.98 18.99
N GLY A 67 -25.92 9.32 17.95
CA GLY A 67 -25.18 10.57 17.78
C GLY A 67 -25.88 11.59 16.88
N CYS A 68 -27.18 11.44 16.61
CA CYS A 68 -27.98 12.51 16.02
C CYS A 68 -28.04 13.68 17.02
N GLU A 69 -27.00 14.52 17.01
CA GLU A 69 -27.05 15.85 17.61
C GLU A 69 -28.30 16.54 17.05
N GLU A 70 -29.25 16.87 17.95
CA GLU A 70 -30.31 17.80 17.62
C GLU A 70 -29.64 19.10 17.19
N ILE A 71 -29.77 19.45 15.91
CA ILE A 71 -29.39 20.79 15.45
C ILE A 71 -30.27 21.75 16.25
N GLU A 72 -29.72 22.41 17.28
CA GLU A 72 -30.42 23.49 17.96
C GLU A 72 -30.69 24.58 16.91
N HIS A 73 -31.92 24.62 16.41
CA HIS A 73 -32.35 25.57 15.39
C HIS A 73 -32.38 27.03 15.90
N ASN A 74 -31.92 27.29 17.12
CA ASN A 74 -32.03 28.57 17.81
C ASN A 74 -30.67 29.21 18.17
N GLU A 75 -29.56 28.69 17.66
CA GLU A 75 -28.22 29.31 17.82
C GLU A 75 -27.91 30.38 16.76
N TRP A 76 -28.84 31.30 16.48
CA TRP A 76 -28.60 32.51 15.65
C TRP A 76 -28.88 33.78 16.44
#